data_AF-A0A7S2SND8-F1
#
_entry.id   AF-A0A7S2SND8-F1
#
_cell.length_a   1.000
_cell.length_b   1.000
_cell.length_c   1.000
_cell.angle_alpha   90.00
_cell.angle_beta   90.00
_cell.angle_gamma   90.00
#
_symmetry.space_group_name_H-M   'P 1'
#
loop_
_entity.id
_entity.type
_entity.pdbx_description
1 polymer ?
#
loop_
_entity_poly.entity_id
_entity_poly.type
_entity_poly.pdbx_seq_one_letter_code
_entity_poly.pdbx_strand_id
1 'polypeptide(L)'
;EVVLNFGRRLAPFGIQVKELSGDQSLTRAQISETHVIVTTPEKWDIVTRKGGERTYTQLVKLLIIDEIHLLHDDRGPVLESIVARTIRQVETTHEMVRIVGLSATLPNYPDVAAFLRVDPRQGLFFFDNSFRPVPLQQQYIGITEKKAIKRFTLMNEICYE
;
A
#
# COMPACT_ATOMS: atom_id res chain seq x y z
N GLU A 1 5.86 -5.55 -10.77
CA GLU A 1 7.25 -5.16 -10.39
C GLU A 1 7.67 -5.70 -9.02
N VAL A 2 6.95 -5.35 -7.94
CA VAL A 2 7.28 -5.76 -6.56
C VAL A 2 7.49 -7.28 -6.41
N VAL A 3 6.62 -8.09 -7.03
CA VAL A 3 6.71 -9.56 -7.04
C VAL A 3 8.06 -10.05 -7.59
N LEU A 4 8.52 -9.46 -8.70
CA LEU A 4 9.79 -9.82 -9.32
C LEU A 4 10.98 -9.41 -8.44
N ASN A 5 10.91 -8.22 -7.84
CA ASN A 5 11.98 -7.71 -6.97
C ASN A 5 12.12 -8.58 -5.71
N PHE A 6 11.02 -8.80 -4.98
CA PHE A 6 11.02 -9.67 -3.81
C PHE A 6 11.32 -11.12 -4.17
N GLY A 7 10.80 -11.63 -5.30
CA GLY A 7 11.13 -12.98 -5.76
C GLY A 7 12.63 -13.18 -5.95
N ARG A 8 13.33 -12.23 -6.58
CA ARG A 8 14.80 -12.29 -6.74
C ARG A 8 15.54 -12.13 -5.43
N ARG A 9 15.18 -11.15 -4.59
CA ARG A 9 15.87 -10.84 -3.33
C ARG A 9 15.68 -11.91 -2.26
N LEU A 10 14.53 -12.59 -2.26
CA LEU A 10 14.16 -13.57 -1.24
C LEU A 10 14.40 -15.02 -1.68
N ALA A 11 14.74 -15.27 -2.96
CA ALA A 11 15.06 -16.59 -3.48
C ALA A 11 16.16 -17.34 -2.68
N PRO A 12 17.26 -16.71 -2.22
CA PRO A 12 18.28 -17.40 -1.43
C PRO A 12 17.77 -17.97 -0.10
N PHE A 13 16.64 -17.46 0.41
CA PHE A 13 16.00 -17.92 1.64
C PHE A 13 14.91 -18.97 1.38
N GLY A 14 14.70 -19.39 0.12
CA GLY A 14 13.65 -20.32 -0.26
C GLY A 14 12.23 -19.75 -0.17
N ILE A 15 12.10 -18.42 -0.03
CA ILE A 15 10.81 -17.74 0.15
C ILE A 15 10.12 -17.57 -1.20
N GLN A 16 8.90 -18.08 -1.29
CA GLN A 16 8.06 -17.95 -2.49
C GLN A 16 7.19 -16.69 -2.42
N VAL A 17 7.26 -15.89 -3.48
CA VAL A 17 6.49 -14.65 -3.63
C VAL A 17 5.49 -14.83 -4.77
N LYS A 18 4.22 -14.54 -4.54
CA LYS A 18 3.16 -14.59 -5.57
C LYS A 18 2.33 -13.32 -5.59
N GLU A 19 1.78 -13.04 -6.76
CA GLU A 19 0.81 -11.97 -6.94
C GLU A 19 -0.61 -12.52 -6.74
N LEU A 20 -1.48 -11.70 -6.15
CA LEU A 20 -2.91 -11.90 -6.13
C LEU A 20 -3.57 -10.63 -6.66
N SER A 21 -3.81 -10.57 -7.96
CA SER A 21 -4.42 -9.42 -8.64
C SER A 21 -5.45 -9.87 -9.67
N GLY A 22 -6.39 -8.97 -10.02
CA GLY A 22 -7.45 -9.23 -11.00
C GLY A 22 -8.23 -10.51 -10.70
N ASP A 23 -8.43 -11.34 -11.73
CA ASP A 23 -9.13 -12.62 -11.65
C ASP A 23 -8.26 -13.79 -11.16
N GLN A 24 -6.96 -13.56 -10.91
CA GLN A 24 -6.10 -14.62 -10.40
C GLN A 24 -6.60 -15.04 -9.00
N SER A 25 -6.82 -16.34 -8.87
CA SER A 25 -7.02 -17.01 -7.61
C SER A 25 -5.91 -18.05 -7.48
N LEU A 26 -5.19 -18.02 -6.37
CA LEU A 26 -4.20 -19.04 -6.07
C LEU A 26 -4.95 -20.29 -5.61
N THR A 27 -4.54 -21.45 -6.11
CA THR A 27 -5.05 -22.72 -5.58
C THR A 27 -4.59 -22.89 -4.13
N ARG A 28 -5.29 -23.72 -3.34
CA ARG A 28 -4.88 -24.00 -1.95
C ARG A 28 -3.42 -24.47 -1.84
N ALA A 29 -2.95 -25.27 -2.80
CA ALA A 29 -1.56 -25.72 -2.88
C ALA A 29 -0.60 -24.53 -3.07
N GLN A 30 -0.90 -23.65 -4.04
CA GLN A 30 -0.08 -22.46 -4.29
C GLN A 30 -0.06 -21.52 -3.08
N ILE A 31 -1.18 -21.34 -2.39
CA ILE A 31 -1.24 -20.53 -1.17
C ILE A 31 -0.37 -21.14 -0.08
N SER A 32 -0.44 -22.46 0.12
CA SER A 32 0.35 -23.15 1.15
C SER A 32 1.86 -23.07 0.90
N GLU A 33 2.30 -22.96 -0.36
CA GLU A 33 3.71 -22.81 -0.72
C GLU A 33 4.16 -21.33 -0.70
N THR A 34 3.21 -20.38 -0.75
CA THR A 34 3.49 -18.96 -0.84
C THR A 34 3.73 -18.35 0.54
N HIS A 35 4.83 -17.63 0.66
CA HIS A 35 5.23 -16.98 1.92
C HIS A 35 4.94 -15.47 1.89
N VAL A 36 5.02 -14.86 0.71
CA VAL A 36 4.75 -13.43 0.51
C VAL A 36 3.70 -13.28 -0.59
N ILE A 37 2.59 -12.62 -0.25
CA ILE A 37 1.52 -12.29 -1.19
C ILE A 37 1.57 -10.80 -1.47
N VAL A 38 1.72 -10.43 -2.74
CA VAL A 38 1.58 -9.05 -3.21
C VAL A 38 0.20 -8.91 -3.85
N THR A 39 -0.62 -8.00 -3.35
CA THR A 39 -2.03 -7.87 -3.76
C THR A 39 -2.46 -6.42 -3.74
N THR A 40 -3.55 -6.11 -4.44
CA THR A 40 -4.22 -4.82 -4.25
C THR A 40 -5.09 -4.85 -2.98
N PRO A 41 -5.36 -3.69 -2.36
CA PRO A 41 -6.32 -3.55 -1.26
C PRO A 41 -7.69 -4.19 -1.59
N GLU A 42 -8.25 -3.94 -2.76
CA GLU A 42 -9.57 -4.44 -3.16
C GLU A 42 -9.61 -5.97 -3.17
N LYS A 43 -8.57 -6.58 -3.74
CA LYS A 43 -8.47 -8.04 -3.80
C LYS A 43 -8.29 -8.64 -2.41
N TRP A 44 -7.48 -8.00 -1.55
CA TRP A 44 -7.29 -8.44 -0.18
C TRP A 44 -8.57 -8.30 0.67
N ASP A 45 -9.33 -7.22 0.49
CA ASP A 45 -10.61 -7.03 1.16
C ASP A 45 -11.61 -8.12 0.75
N ILE A 46 -11.72 -8.44 -0.55
CA ILE A 46 -12.56 -9.55 -1.02
C ILE A 46 -12.16 -10.88 -0.37
N VAL A 47 -10.86 -11.18 -0.34
CA VAL A 47 -10.31 -12.41 0.24
C VAL A 47 -10.64 -12.52 1.73
N THR A 48 -10.42 -11.44 2.47
CA THR A 48 -10.64 -11.42 3.92
C THR A 48 -12.12 -11.32 4.31
N ARG A 49 -13.02 -10.88 3.41
CA ARG A 49 -14.48 -10.95 3.59
C ARG A 49 -15.04 -12.36 3.38
N LYS A 50 -14.48 -13.14 2.43
CA LYS A 50 -15.06 -14.42 2.01
C LYS A 50 -14.97 -15.56 3.04
N GLY A 51 -14.26 -15.37 4.16
CA GLY A 51 -14.51 -15.96 5.49
C GLY A 51 -14.63 -17.48 5.70
N GLY A 52 -14.75 -18.29 4.64
CA GLY A 52 -15.00 -19.74 4.69
C GLY A 52 -13.73 -20.58 4.62
N GLU A 53 -12.67 -20.07 3.97
CA GLU A 53 -11.35 -20.72 3.92
C GLU A 53 -10.37 -19.98 4.84
N ARG A 54 -10.67 -19.98 6.14
CA ARG A 54 -9.93 -19.26 7.20
C ARG A 54 -8.44 -19.64 7.33
N THR A 55 -7.93 -20.58 6.55
CA THR A 55 -6.63 -21.20 6.83
C THR A 55 -5.46 -20.23 6.66
N TYR A 56 -5.46 -19.34 5.67
CA TYR A 56 -4.26 -18.56 5.36
C TYR A 56 -4.28 -17.11 5.86
N THR A 57 -5.45 -16.47 5.98
CA THR A 57 -5.55 -15.13 6.60
C THR A 57 -5.18 -15.15 8.08
N GLN A 58 -5.31 -16.30 8.75
CA GLN A 58 -4.84 -16.53 10.12
C GLN A 58 -3.32 -16.71 10.21
N LEU A 59 -2.67 -17.16 9.13
CA LEU A 59 -1.21 -17.34 9.08
C LEU A 59 -0.47 -16.01 8.90
N VAL A 60 -1.17 -14.95 8.49
CA VAL A 60 -0.56 -13.64 8.27
C VAL A 60 -0.05 -13.09 9.61
N LYS A 61 1.27 -12.94 9.73
CA LYS A 61 1.93 -12.30 10.88
C LYS A 61 2.44 -10.89 10.57
N LEU A 62 2.48 -10.52 9.29
CA LEU A 62 2.95 -9.22 8.81
C LEU A 62 2.04 -8.72 7.69
N LEU A 63 1.53 -7.51 7.83
CA LEU A 63 0.78 -6.78 6.82
C LEU A 63 1.55 -5.50 6.48
N ILE A 64 2.05 -5.40 5.24
CA ILE A 64 2.68 -4.18 4.73
C ILE A 64 1.67 -3.47 3.83
N ILE A 65 1.33 -2.23 4.18
CA ILE A 65 0.46 -1.37 3.40
C ILE A 65 1.35 -0.32 2.74
N ASP A 66 1.61 -0.54 1.46
CA ASP A 66 2.31 0.46 0.64
C ASP A 66 1.35 1.58 0.26
N GLU A 67 1.87 2.80 0.17
CA GLU A 67 1.11 4.01 -0.13
C GLU A 67 -0.15 4.23 0.72
N ILE A 68 -0.02 4.13 2.04
CA ILE A 68 -1.14 4.36 2.97
C ILE A 68 -1.74 5.77 2.90
N HIS A 69 -1.06 6.70 2.22
CA HIS A 69 -1.62 8.01 1.89
C HIS A 69 -2.85 7.94 0.98
N LEU A 70 -3.11 6.80 0.32
CA LEU A 70 -4.35 6.51 -0.38
C LEU A 70 -5.58 6.44 0.53
N LEU A 71 -5.41 6.53 1.86
CA LEU A 71 -6.52 6.81 2.79
C LEU A 71 -7.30 8.09 2.43
N HIS A 72 -6.67 9.05 1.74
CA HIS A 72 -7.32 10.29 1.31
C HIS A 72 -7.99 10.21 -0.08
N ASP A 73 -7.97 9.04 -0.71
CA ASP A 73 -8.53 8.81 -2.05
C ASP A 73 -9.79 7.92 -1.97
N ASP A 74 -10.46 7.68 -3.09
CA ASP A 74 -11.65 6.81 -3.20
C ASP A 74 -11.41 5.36 -2.72
N ARG A 75 -10.12 4.97 -2.61
CA ARG A 75 -9.66 3.66 -2.13
C ARG A 75 -9.53 3.60 -0.61
N GLY A 76 -9.59 4.74 0.08
CA GLY A 76 -9.43 4.85 1.54
C GLY A 76 -10.36 3.94 2.33
N PRO A 77 -11.67 3.86 2.03
CA PRO A 77 -12.60 2.98 2.75
C PRO A 77 -12.23 1.49 2.71
N VAL A 78 -11.57 1.04 1.63
CA VAL A 78 -11.08 -0.34 1.49
C VAL A 78 -9.90 -0.58 2.43
N LEU A 79 -8.95 0.35 2.49
CA LEU A 79 -7.81 0.29 3.42
C LEU A 79 -8.28 0.32 4.88
N GLU A 80 -9.22 1.21 5.20
CA GLU A 80 -9.86 1.28 6.53
C GLU A 80 -10.49 -0.05 6.93
N SER A 81 -11.23 -0.67 6.01
CA SER A 81 -11.88 -1.97 6.24
C SER A 81 -10.86 -3.08 6.50
N ILE A 82 -9.74 -3.09 5.79
CA ILE A 82 -8.67 -4.08 5.98
C ILE A 82 -8.02 -3.90 7.35
N VAL A 83 -7.58 -2.68 7.68
CA VAL A 83 -6.90 -2.40 8.95
C VAL A 83 -7.81 -2.68 10.14
N ALA A 84 -9.06 -2.21 10.09
CA ALA A 84 -10.04 -2.46 11.16
C ALA A 84 -10.29 -3.96 11.35
N ARG A 85 -10.38 -4.73 10.26
CA ARG A 85 -10.54 -6.19 10.32
C ARG A 85 -9.31 -6.88 10.91
N THR A 86 -8.11 -6.46 10.53
CA THR A 86 -6.86 -6.99 11.08
C THR A 86 -6.73 -6.68 12.57
N ILE A 87 -6.98 -5.44 13.00
CA ILE A 87 -6.95 -5.07 14.42
C ILE A 87 -7.98 -5.88 15.21
N ARG A 88 -9.22 -5.96 14.73
CA ARG A 88 -10.26 -6.76 15.38
C ARG A 88 -9.89 -8.23 15.45
N GLN A 89 -9.24 -8.78 14.41
CA GLN A 89 -8.75 -10.15 14.42
C GLN A 89 -7.70 -10.33 15.52
N VAL A 90 -6.71 -9.42 15.64
CA VAL A 90 -5.70 -9.45 16.69
C VAL A 90 -6.35 -9.40 18.08
N GLU A 91 -7.31 -8.51 18.30
CA GLU A 91 -8.04 -8.39 19.58
C GLU A 91 -8.87 -9.64 19.91
N THR A 92 -9.42 -10.32 18.90
CA THR A 92 -10.26 -11.51 19.10
C THR A 92 -9.43 -12.78 19.30
N THR A 93 -8.40 -12.99 18.49
CA THR A 93 -7.60 -14.23 18.50
C THR A 93 -6.38 -14.15 19.41
N HIS A 94 -6.01 -12.94 19.88
CA HIS A 94 -4.76 -12.67 20.59
C HIS A 94 -3.50 -13.06 19.79
N GLU A 95 -3.64 -13.26 18.48
CA GLU A 95 -2.52 -13.48 17.59
C GLU A 95 -2.08 -12.17 16.97
N MET A 96 -0.89 -11.72 17.35
CA MET A 96 -0.35 -10.45 16.87
C MET A 96 -0.05 -10.49 15.37
N VAL A 97 -0.51 -9.44 14.67
CA VAL A 97 -0.13 -9.13 13.29
C VAL A 97 0.60 -7.81 13.29
N ARG A 98 1.85 -7.79 12.81
CA ARG A 98 2.61 -6.55 12.65
C ARG A 98 2.09 -5.79 11.44
N ILE A 99 1.69 -4.54 11.63
CA ILE A 99 1.29 -3.65 10.53
C ILE A 99 2.43 -2.66 10.26
N VAL A 100 2.80 -2.52 8.99
CA VAL A 100 3.79 -1.56 8.51
C VAL A 100 3.13 -0.71 7.44
N GLY A 101 2.92 0.58 7.71
CA GLY A 101 2.44 1.55 6.72
C GLY A 101 3.60 2.30 6.09
N LEU A 102 3.72 2.26 4.76
CA LEU A 102 4.62 3.12 4.00
C LEU A 102 3.79 4.24 3.38
N SER A 103 4.27 5.47 3.48
CA SER A 103 3.52 6.64 3.06
C SER A 103 4.41 7.69 2.43
N ALA A 104 3.84 8.49 1.54
CA ALA A 104 4.37 9.81 1.23
C ALA A 104 4.23 10.73 2.45
N THR A 105 4.88 11.88 2.41
CA THR A 105 4.75 12.89 3.46
C THR A 105 3.32 13.42 3.51
N LEU A 106 2.58 13.00 4.53
CA LEU A 106 1.23 13.47 4.83
C LEU A 106 1.27 14.52 5.95
N PRO A 107 0.43 15.56 5.95
CA PRO A 107 0.31 16.48 7.08
C PRO A 107 -0.33 15.81 8.31
N ASN A 108 -1.26 14.87 8.11
CA ASN A 108 -2.00 14.14 9.16
C ASN A 108 -1.37 12.77 9.51
N TYR A 109 -0.06 12.63 9.33
CA TYR A 109 0.65 11.39 9.67
C TYR A 109 0.49 10.92 11.14
N PRO A 110 0.28 11.78 12.17
CA PRO A 110 0.03 11.31 13.53
C PRO A 110 -1.30 10.55 13.65
N ASP A 111 -2.33 10.99 12.92
CA ASP A 111 -3.64 10.34 12.92
C ASP A 111 -3.56 8.98 12.24
N VAL A 112 -2.81 8.89 11.14
CA VAL A 112 -2.53 7.61 10.45
C VAL A 112 -1.77 6.66 11.39
N ALA A 113 -0.79 7.15 12.15
CA ALA A 113 -0.06 6.35 13.13
C ALA A 113 -1.00 5.82 14.22
N ALA A 114 -1.89 6.67 14.76
CA ALA A 114 -2.88 6.27 15.75
C ALA A 114 -3.87 5.23 15.18
N PHE A 115 -4.35 5.43 13.96
CA PHE A 115 -5.22 4.50 13.23
C PHE A 115 -4.58 3.11 13.06
N LEU A 116 -3.27 3.06 12.79
CA LEU A 116 -2.51 1.82 12.68
C LEU A 116 -2.05 1.23 14.03
N ARG A 117 -2.39 1.86 15.17
CA ARG A 117 -1.90 1.49 16.52
C ARG A 117 -0.37 1.54 16.66
N VAL A 118 0.28 2.46 15.96
CA VAL A 118 1.74 2.66 16.03
C VAL A 118 2.09 3.46 17.28
N ASP A 119 3.11 3.02 18.04
CA ASP A 119 3.72 3.83 19.10
C ASP A 119 4.49 5.01 18.47
N PRO A 120 4.11 6.27 18.73
CA PRO A 120 4.79 7.43 18.15
C PRO A 120 6.27 7.55 18.51
N ARG A 121 6.72 6.93 19.61
CA ARG A 121 8.12 7.01 20.07
C ARG A 121 9.03 5.97 19.43
N GLN A 122 8.47 4.85 18.99
CA GLN A 122 9.25 3.70 18.52
C GLN A 122 8.98 3.33 17.06
N GLY A 123 7.75 3.55 16.58
CA GLY A 123 7.30 3.06 15.28
C GLY A 123 6.93 4.16 14.28
N LEU A 124 6.85 5.42 14.71
CA LEU A 124 6.53 6.53 13.82
C LEU A 124 7.81 7.21 13.32
N PHE A 125 8.03 7.14 12.01
CA PHE A 125 9.14 7.79 11.34
C PHE A 125 8.59 8.79 10.32
N PHE A 126 9.02 10.04 10.44
CA PHE A 126 8.66 11.12 9.51
C PHE A 126 9.93 11.67 8.87
N PHE A 127 9.94 11.68 7.55
CA PHE A 127 11.05 12.19 6.74
C PHE A 127 10.47 13.21 5.77
N ASP A 128 10.89 14.47 5.88
CA ASP A 128 10.43 15.51 4.95
C ASP A 128 11.11 15.37 3.57
N ASN A 129 10.82 16.29 2.65
CA ASN A 129 11.39 16.27 1.30
C ASN A 129 12.92 16.39 1.27
N SER A 130 13.57 16.86 2.34
CA SER A 130 15.04 16.96 2.40
C SER A 130 15.73 15.61 2.49
N PHE A 131 15.00 14.55 2.89
CA PHE A 131 15.51 13.18 2.97
C PHE A 131 15.47 12.43 1.63
N ARG A 132 14.93 13.04 0.56
CA ARG A 132 14.98 12.41 -0.77
C ARG A 132 16.45 12.20 -1.17
N PRO A 133 16.87 10.96 -1.51
CA PRO A 133 18.27 10.68 -1.86
C PRO A 133 18.78 11.52 -3.04
N VAL A 134 17.87 11.89 -3.93
CA VAL A 134 18.11 12.85 -5.01
C VAL A 134 17.09 13.98 -4.83
N PRO A 135 17.53 15.20 -4.45
CA PRO A 135 16.65 16.35 -4.34
C PRO A 135 15.94 16.63 -5.68
N LEU A 136 14.65 16.93 -5.61
CA LEU A 136 13.84 17.23 -6.79
C LEU A 136 13.57 18.73 -6.85
N GLN A 137 14.08 19.40 -7.89
CA GLN A 137 13.64 20.75 -8.22
C GLN A 137 12.23 20.69 -8.81
N GLN A 138 11.32 21.50 -8.28
CA GLN A 138 9.92 21.54 -8.72
C GLN A 138 9.64 22.88 -9.40
N GLN A 139 9.00 22.82 -10.57
CA GLN A 139 8.51 23.99 -11.30
C GLN A 139 7.03 23.76 -11.65
N TYR A 140 6.19 24.74 -11.33
CA TYR A 140 4.75 24.67 -11.58
C TYR A 140 4.39 25.75 -12.60
N ILE A 141 3.94 25.33 -13.79
CA ILE A 141 3.56 26.24 -14.88
C ILE A 141 2.03 26.28 -14.97
N GLY A 142 1.43 27.32 -14.39
CA GLY A 142 -0.02 27.51 -14.40
C GLY A 142 -0.48 28.18 -15.69
N ILE A 143 -1.22 27.46 -16.54
CA ILE A 143 -1.81 28.03 -17.76
C ILE A 143 -3.13 28.75 -17.44
N THR A 144 -3.15 30.06 -17.68
CA THR A 144 -4.30 30.94 -17.36
C THR A 144 -5.30 31.10 -18.51
N GLU A 145 -5.00 30.58 -19.70
CA GLU A 145 -5.88 30.65 -20.87
C GLU A 145 -7.18 29.84 -20.62
N LYS A 146 -8.31 30.49 -20.92
CA LYS A 146 -9.65 29.94 -20.66
C LYS A 146 -10.15 29.08 -21.81
N LYS A 147 -9.77 29.39 -23.05
CA LYS A 147 -10.20 28.63 -24.24
C LYS A 147 -9.45 27.31 -24.30
N ALA A 148 -10.18 26.19 -24.21
CA ALA A 148 -9.61 24.85 -24.11
C ALA A 148 -8.60 24.52 -25.23
N ILE A 149 -8.90 24.88 -26.48
CA ILE A 149 -8.00 24.63 -27.62
C ILE A 149 -6.69 25.41 -27.46
N LYS A 150 -6.77 26.71 -27.13
CA LYS A 150 -5.57 27.54 -26.95
C LYS A 150 -4.74 27.09 -25.74
N ARG A 151 -5.41 26.71 -24.64
CA ARG A 151 -4.75 26.13 -23.46
C ARG A 151 -4.00 24.85 -23.82
N PHE A 152 -4.59 23.98 -24.64
CA PHE A 152 -3.93 22.75 -25.09
C PHE A 152 -2.72 23.04 -25.98
N THR A 153 -2.84 23.95 -26.95
CA THR A 153 -1.70 24.38 -27.78
C THR A 153 -0.57 24.94 -26.92
N LEU A 154 -0.86 25.86 -26.00
CA LEU A 154 0.12 26.45 -25.10
C LEU A 154 0.75 25.40 -24.16
N MET A 155 -0.02 24.41 -23.71
CA MET A 155 0.52 23.30 -22.92
C MET A 155 1.53 22.45 -23.71
N ASN A 156 1.30 22.26 -25.01
CA ASN A 156 2.25 21.54 -25.86
C ASN A 156 3.51 22.37 -26.14
N GLU A 157 3.37 23.69 -26.34
CA GLU A 157 4.50 24.60 -26.49
C GLU A 157 5.38 24.59 -25.24
N ILE A 158 4.78 24.72 -24.05
CA ILE A 158 5.48 24.66 -22.76
C ILE A 158 6.13 23.29 -22.51
N CYS A 159 5.52 22.19 -22.96
CA CYS A 159 6.08 20.84 -22.81
C CYS A 159 7.26 20.59 -23.76
N TYR A 160 7.29 21.31 -24.90
CA TYR A 160 8.38 21.23 -25.86
C TYR A 160 9.62 22.01 -25.39
N GLU A 161 9.42 23.16 -24.74
CA GLU A 161 10.48 23.94 -24.08
C GLU A 161 11.13 23.20 -22.91
#